data_AF-A0A4Y2WX16-F1
#
_entry.id   AF-A0A4Y2WX16-F1
#
_cell.length_a   1.000
_cell.length_b   1.000
_cell.length_c   1.000
_cell.angle_alpha   90.00
_cell.angle_beta   90.00
_cell.angle_gamma   90.00
#
_symmetry.space_group_name_H-M   'P 1'
#
loop_
_entity.id
_entity.type
_entity.pdbx_description
1 polymer ?
#
loop_
_entity_poly.entity_id
_entity_poly.type
_entity_poly.pdbx_seq_one_letter_code
_entity_poly.pdbx_strand_id
1 'polypeptide(L)'
;MQSPWDIAQKTWQIGPWTFVPFQMATAANRVLRLYISSSDPSGNLKEIVGFILKSYMPVRFIMKKSKYFTDGLKHVFQAIQTSRYSSDELLQVVVPVIQRNAFFEHTESFLLAMLVNEREHIRELGYRRILKARQIVPKKKTVRNFVPSNINFQASDYIEIINWNSCVVYPPPMLRDLSEDDIKSLINSDTTPIREIRKFPCHTEAVERCIKLVAETSNKVCGREARNGYIPATLKSRLVFPNFSKKSDFKCVVDIKKKK
;
A
#
# COMPACT_ATOMS: atom_id res chain seq x y z
N MET A 1 31.58 -13.98 9.10
CA MET A 1 31.42 -12.77 8.28
C MET A 1 29.92 -12.54 8.14
N GLN A 2 29.38 -11.44 8.67
CA GLN A 2 27.93 -11.16 8.61
C GLN A 2 27.52 -10.95 7.15
N SER A 3 26.36 -11.49 6.76
CA SER A 3 25.85 -11.35 5.40
C SER A 3 25.69 -9.85 5.10
N PRO A 4 26.05 -9.37 3.90
CA PRO A 4 25.72 -8.00 3.46
C PRO A 4 24.22 -7.69 3.63
N TRP A 5 23.37 -8.73 3.63
CA TRP A 5 21.94 -8.64 3.87
C TRP A 5 21.56 -8.52 5.35
N ASP A 6 22.41 -8.95 6.29
CA ASP A 6 22.23 -8.65 7.72
C ASP A 6 22.42 -7.15 7.99
N ILE A 7 23.35 -6.52 7.26
CA ILE A 7 23.55 -5.07 7.28
C ILE A 7 22.38 -4.38 6.60
N ALA A 8 21.87 -4.89 5.47
CA ALA A 8 20.68 -4.35 4.83
C ALA A 8 19.45 -4.46 5.76
N GLN A 9 19.16 -5.62 6.36
CA GLN A 9 18.05 -5.79 7.29
C GLN A 9 18.16 -4.88 8.52
N LYS A 10 19.36 -4.72 9.10
CA LYS A 10 19.61 -3.81 10.24
C LYS A 10 19.56 -2.33 9.87
N THR A 11 20.08 -1.93 8.71
CA THR A 11 20.13 -0.52 8.28
C THR A 11 18.83 -0.04 7.62
N TRP A 12 18.05 -0.94 7.03
CA TRP A 12 16.82 -0.61 6.30
C TRP A 12 15.54 -0.70 7.15
N GLN A 13 15.61 -1.14 8.41
CA GLN A 13 14.41 -1.46 9.22
C GLN A 13 13.34 -2.14 8.35
N ILE A 14 13.72 -3.18 7.60
CA ILE A 14 12.76 -4.02 6.88
C ILE A 14 12.08 -4.89 7.93
N GLY A 15 11.31 -4.23 8.79
CA GLY A 15 10.34 -4.90 9.62
C GLY A 15 9.33 -5.60 8.71
N PRO A 16 8.55 -6.54 9.25
CA PRO A 16 7.58 -7.30 8.48
C PRO A 16 6.41 -6.47 7.89
N TRP A 17 6.55 -5.15 7.71
CA TRP A 17 5.46 -4.23 7.33
C TRP A 17 5.87 -3.00 6.49
N THR A 18 7.08 -2.94 5.91
CA THR A 18 7.54 -1.71 5.22
C THR A 18 8.14 -1.96 3.84
N PHE A 19 7.27 -2.15 2.84
CA PHE A 19 7.51 -1.59 1.50
C PHE A 19 6.66 -0.34 1.40
N VAL A 20 7.06 0.68 2.14
CA VAL A 20 6.50 2.01 1.98
C VAL A 20 7.45 2.78 1.06
N PRO A 21 7.04 3.15 -0.16
CA PRO A 21 7.87 3.89 -1.11
C PRO A 21 8.45 5.21 -0.56
N PHE A 22 7.89 5.71 0.54
CA PHE A 22 8.32 6.95 1.18
C PHE A 22 9.54 6.80 2.09
N GLN A 23 9.73 5.64 2.75
CA GLN A 23 10.89 5.44 3.65
C GLN A 23 12.16 5.03 2.89
N MET A 24 12.00 4.41 1.72
CA MET A 24 13.13 3.95 0.91
C MET A 24 13.86 5.08 0.17
N ALA A 25 13.29 6.29 0.04
CA ALA A 25 13.94 7.37 -0.72
C ALA A 25 15.27 7.80 -0.06
N THR A 26 15.28 7.94 1.26
CA THR A 26 16.50 8.32 2.01
C THR A 26 17.55 7.22 1.96
N ALA A 27 17.14 5.95 2.10
CA ALA A 27 18.04 4.80 2.05
C ALA A 27 18.61 4.59 0.64
N ALA A 28 17.77 4.64 -0.40
CA ALA A 28 18.20 4.59 -1.80
C ALA A 28 19.19 5.71 -2.12
N ASN A 29 18.92 6.95 -1.70
CA ASN A 29 19.85 8.07 -1.89
C ASN A 29 21.18 7.88 -1.14
N ARG A 30 21.19 7.20 0.01
CA ARG A 30 22.43 6.86 0.73
C ARG A 30 23.23 5.80 -0.03
N VAL A 31 22.57 4.75 -0.53
CA VAL A 31 23.22 3.70 -1.33
C VAL A 31 23.77 4.24 -2.65
N LEU A 32 23.01 5.07 -3.35
CA LEU A 32 23.48 5.72 -4.58
C LEU A 32 24.70 6.61 -4.33
N ARG A 33 24.72 7.38 -3.22
CA ARG A 33 25.89 8.15 -2.83
C ARG A 33 27.09 7.28 -2.51
N LEU A 34 26.88 6.21 -1.75
CA LEU A 34 27.93 5.23 -1.42
C LEU A 34 28.55 4.64 -2.69
N TYR A 35 27.72 4.28 -3.68
CA TYR A 35 28.17 3.77 -4.97
C TYR A 35 29.04 4.77 -5.73
N ILE A 36 28.61 6.03 -5.83
CA ILE A 36 29.36 7.08 -6.53
C ILE A 36 30.69 7.39 -5.83
N SER A 37 30.72 7.33 -4.49
CA SER A 37 31.95 7.58 -3.71
C SER A 37 32.93 6.40 -3.69
N SER A 38 32.54 5.23 -4.19
CA SER A 38 33.37 4.02 -4.16
C SER A 38 34.20 3.92 -5.43
N SER A 39 35.53 3.86 -5.31
CA SER A 39 36.42 3.68 -6.47
C SER A 39 36.28 2.30 -7.12
N ASP A 40 36.04 1.25 -6.31
CA ASP A 40 35.73 -0.10 -6.78
C ASP A 40 34.50 -0.67 -6.06
N PRO A 41 33.28 -0.45 -6.59
CA PRO A 41 32.07 -0.93 -5.95
C PRO A 41 31.91 -2.45 -6.09
N SER A 42 31.66 -3.11 -4.96
CA SER A 42 31.39 -4.56 -4.91
C SER A 42 30.23 -5.00 -5.82
N GLY A 43 30.23 -6.27 -6.25
CA GLY A 43 29.15 -6.84 -7.06
C GLY A 43 27.77 -6.66 -6.43
N ASN A 44 27.67 -6.90 -5.12
CA ASN A 44 26.42 -6.73 -4.36
C ASN A 44 25.94 -5.27 -4.36
N LEU A 45 26.86 -4.31 -4.25
CA LEU A 45 26.50 -2.89 -4.30
C LEU A 45 26.02 -2.50 -5.71
N LYS A 46 26.66 -3.01 -6.77
CA LYS A 46 26.21 -2.83 -8.17
C LYS A 46 24.81 -3.40 -8.38
N GLU A 47 24.53 -4.57 -7.82
CA GLU A 47 23.22 -5.23 -7.92
C GLU A 47 22.12 -4.44 -7.21
N ILE A 48 22.35 -3.96 -5.97
CA ILE A 48 21.39 -3.13 -5.23
C ILE A 48 21.15 -1.79 -5.96
N VAL A 49 22.19 -1.17 -6.51
CA VAL A 49 22.04 0.05 -7.32
C VAL A 49 21.24 -0.24 -8.59
N GLY A 50 21.48 -1.39 -9.23
CA GLY A 50 20.66 -1.91 -10.32
C GLY A 50 19.19 -1.99 -9.92
N PHE A 51 18.90 -2.60 -8.77
CA PHE A 51 17.56 -2.65 -8.16
C PHE A 51 16.90 -1.28 -8.03
N ILE A 52 17.63 -0.34 -7.43
CA ILE A 52 17.16 1.02 -7.20
C ILE A 52 16.79 1.70 -8.51
N LEU A 53 17.67 1.63 -9.51
CA LEU A 53 17.51 2.37 -10.76
C LEU A 53 16.48 1.75 -11.71
N LYS A 54 16.43 0.41 -11.80
CA LYS A 54 15.59 -0.29 -12.78
C LYS A 54 14.23 -0.74 -12.25
N SER A 55 14.06 -0.89 -10.93
CA SER A 55 12.78 -1.28 -10.33
C SER A 55 12.19 -0.21 -9.43
N TYR A 56 12.89 0.17 -8.37
CA TYR A 56 12.33 1.05 -7.35
C TYR A 56 12.04 2.48 -7.86
N MET A 57 12.98 3.12 -8.58
CA MET A 57 12.82 4.48 -9.10
C MET A 57 11.66 4.60 -10.12
N PRO A 58 11.55 3.71 -11.14
CA PRO A 58 10.43 3.75 -12.08
C PRO A 58 9.07 3.64 -11.41
N VAL A 59 8.91 2.69 -10.47
CA VAL A 59 7.65 2.52 -9.72
C VAL A 59 7.33 3.78 -8.93
N ARG A 60 8.31 4.35 -8.22
CA ARG A 60 8.14 5.59 -7.46
C ARG A 60 7.72 6.77 -8.34
N PHE A 61 8.30 6.89 -9.54
CA PHE A 61 7.94 7.97 -10.46
C PHE A 61 6.51 7.82 -10.98
N ILE A 62 6.11 6.61 -11.36
CA ILE A 62 4.75 6.31 -11.82
C ILE A 62 3.73 6.60 -10.71
N MET A 63 4.00 6.21 -9.46
CA MET A 63 3.11 6.51 -8.32
C MET A 63 2.93 8.02 -8.08
N LYS A 64 3.96 8.84 -8.38
CA LYS A 64 3.87 10.30 -8.32
C LYS A 64 3.10 10.89 -9.50
N LYS A 65 3.23 10.30 -10.69
CA LYS A 65 2.52 10.72 -11.90
C LYS A 65 1.04 10.35 -11.85
N SER A 66 0.72 9.12 -11.48
CA SER A 66 -0.65 8.60 -11.36
C SER A 66 -1.06 8.59 -9.90
N LYS A 67 -1.61 9.71 -9.44
CA LYS A 67 -1.98 9.87 -8.04
C LYS A 67 -3.29 9.20 -7.65
N TYR A 68 -4.03 8.61 -8.58
CA TYR A 68 -5.39 8.12 -8.31
C TYR A 68 -5.39 6.74 -7.66
N PHE A 69 -6.33 6.52 -6.74
CA PHE A 69 -6.54 5.25 -6.07
C PHE A 69 -6.73 4.11 -7.08
N THR A 70 -7.49 4.34 -8.15
CA THR A 70 -7.74 3.31 -9.16
C THR A 70 -6.50 2.82 -9.92
N ASP A 71 -5.39 3.56 -9.85
CA ASP A 71 -4.11 3.15 -10.46
C ASP A 71 -3.22 2.36 -9.50
N GLY A 72 -3.58 2.22 -8.22
CA GLY A 72 -2.74 1.55 -7.23
C GLY A 72 -2.37 0.11 -7.62
N LEU A 73 -3.30 -0.64 -8.23
CA LEU A 73 -3.02 -2.00 -8.73
C LEU A 73 -2.02 -2.02 -9.88
N LYS A 74 -2.06 -1.01 -10.74
CA LYS A 74 -1.07 -0.86 -11.82
C LYS A 74 0.31 -0.57 -11.26
N HIS A 75 0.40 0.16 -10.15
CA HIS A 75 1.68 0.41 -9.47
C HIS A 75 2.28 -0.86 -8.89
N VAL A 76 1.46 -1.71 -8.27
CA VAL A 76 1.91 -3.03 -7.80
C VAL A 76 2.35 -3.88 -8.99
N PHE A 77 1.53 -3.94 -10.05
CA PHE A 77 1.86 -4.69 -11.25
C PHE A 77 3.20 -4.25 -11.83
N GLN A 78 3.43 -2.94 -11.92
CA GLN A 78 4.71 -2.38 -12.35
C GLN A 78 5.87 -2.80 -11.42
N ALA A 79 5.66 -2.85 -10.11
CA ALA A 79 6.66 -3.33 -9.17
C ALA A 79 7.02 -4.81 -9.45
N ILE A 80 6.02 -5.64 -9.70
CA ILE A 80 6.22 -7.05 -10.09
C ILE A 80 6.99 -7.12 -11.41
N GLN A 81 6.50 -6.46 -12.46
CA GLN A 81 7.13 -6.48 -13.79
C GLN A 81 8.57 -5.99 -13.75
N THR A 82 8.83 -4.86 -13.11
CA THR A 82 10.18 -4.33 -13.00
C THR A 82 11.06 -5.16 -12.09
N SER A 83 10.53 -5.94 -11.14
CA SER A 83 11.38 -6.82 -10.34
C SER A 83 11.91 -8.02 -11.13
N ARG A 84 11.25 -8.44 -12.21
CA ARG A 84 11.56 -9.68 -12.97
C ARG A 84 12.96 -9.75 -13.59
N TYR A 85 13.64 -8.62 -13.82
CA TYR A 85 15.02 -8.68 -14.33
C TYR A 85 16.04 -9.06 -13.25
N SER A 86 15.64 -9.04 -11.97
CA SER A 86 16.52 -9.28 -10.84
C SER A 86 17.01 -10.72 -10.81
N SER A 87 18.16 -10.95 -10.19
CA SER A 87 18.65 -12.31 -9.91
C SER A 87 17.69 -13.08 -9.00
N ASP A 88 17.76 -14.41 -9.03
CA ASP A 88 16.95 -15.27 -8.15
C ASP A 88 17.23 -14.98 -6.66
N GLU A 89 18.48 -14.70 -6.30
CA GLU A 89 18.88 -14.31 -4.95
C GLU A 89 18.18 -13.02 -4.50
N LEU A 90 18.12 -12.02 -5.37
CA LEU A 90 17.42 -10.77 -5.07
C LEU A 90 15.90 -10.95 -5.04
N LEU A 91 15.34 -11.78 -5.93
CA LEU A 91 13.92 -12.09 -5.94
C LEU A 91 13.46 -12.79 -4.66
N GLN A 92 14.29 -13.64 -4.05
CA GLN A 92 13.99 -14.26 -2.75
C GLN A 92 13.75 -13.23 -1.63
N VAL A 93 14.32 -12.03 -1.75
CA VAL A 93 14.10 -10.92 -0.81
C VAL A 93 12.93 -10.04 -1.26
N VAL A 94 12.89 -9.68 -2.54
CA VAL A 94 11.92 -8.71 -3.08
C VAL A 94 10.49 -9.27 -3.11
N VAL A 95 10.31 -10.52 -3.53
CA VAL A 95 8.98 -11.14 -3.70
C VAL A 95 8.21 -11.20 -2.38
N PRO A 96 8.77 -11.71 -1.26
CA PRO A 96 8.08 -11.69 0.02
C PRO A 96 7.76 -10.28 0.51
N VAL A 97 8.59 -9.30 0.17
CA VAL A 97 8.37 -7.90 0.52
C VAL A 97 7.19 -7.32 -0.26
N ILE A 98 7.08 -7.57 -1.57
CA ILE A 98 5.92 -7.17 -2.37
C ILE A 98 4.65 -7.84 -1.81
N GLN A 99 4.67 -9.17 -1.62
CA GLN A 99 3.52 -9.95 -1.12
C GLN A 99 2.99 -9.46 0.23
N ARG A 100 3.89 -9.09 1.14
CA ARG A 100 3.56 -8.59 2.47
C ARG A 100 2.91 -7.21 2.45
N ASN A 101 3.20 -6.40 1.43
CA ASN A 101 2.67 -5.05 1.27
C ASN A 101 1.51 -4.99 0.29
N ALA A 102 1.04 -6.16 -0.17
CA ALA A 102 -0.03 -6.35 -1.13
C ALA A 102 -1.45 -6.07 -0.60
N PHE A 103 -1.59 -5.02 0.20
CA PHE A 103 -2.87 -4.60 0.75
C PHE A 103 -3.77 -3.94 -0.28
N PHE A 104 -3.20 -3.40 -1.34
CA PHE A 104 -3.96 -2.77 -2.41
C PHE A 104 -4.71 -3.83 -3.27
N GLU A 105 -4.27 -5.08 -3.17
CA GLU A 105 -4.69 -6.24 -3.96
C GLU A 105 -5.90 -6.94 -3.32
N HIS A 106 -6.56 -6.25 -2.40
CA HIS A 106 -7.86 -6.64 -1.90
C HIS A 106 -8.90 -6.58 -3.03
N THR A 107 -9.84 -7.53 -3.03
CA THR A 107 -10.83 -7.68 -4.11
C THR A 107 -11.66 -6.42 -4.34
N GLU A 108 -11.92 -5.63 -3.29
CA GLU A 108 -12.66 -4.37 -3.41
C GLU A 108 -11.92 -3.33 -4.27
N SER A 109 -10.62 -3.18 -4.07
CA SER A 109 -9.77 -2.29 -4.87
C SER A 109 -9.72 -2.75 -6.32
N PHE A 110 -9.63 -4.06 -6.55
CA PHE A 110 -9.73 -4.67 -7.88
C PHE A 110 -11.03 -4.31 -8.59
N LEU A 111 -12.16 -4.50 -7.94
CA LEU A 111 -13.46 -4.18 -8.53
C LEU A 111 -13.54 -2.70 -8.90
N LEU A 112 -13.14 -1.79 -8.00
CA LEU A 112 -13.15 -0.35 -8.26
C LEU A 112 -12.23 0.06 -9.43
N ALA A 113 -11.05 -0.56 -9.54
CA ALA A 113 -10.14 -0.33 -10.65
C ALA A 113 -10.68 -0.89 -11.99
N MET A 114 -11.37 -2.03 -11.96
CA MET A 114 -12.01 -2.62 -13.14
C MET A 114 -13.11 -1.72 -13.69
N LEU A 115 -13.93 -1.10 -12.83
CA LEU A 115 -15.03 -0.22 -13.25
C LEU A 115 -14.58 0.98 -14.06
N VAL A 116 -13.36 1.45 -13.82
CA VAL A 116 -12.78 2.59 -14.52
C VAL A 116 -11.76 2.17 -15.57
N ASN A 117 -11.67 0.88 -15.91
CA ASN A 117 -10.74 0.42 -16.93
C ASN A 117 -11.14 0.94 -18.31
N GLU A 118 -10.16 1.15 -19.19
CA GLU A 118 -10.39 1.62 -20.56
C GLU A 118 -11.03 0.53 -21.43
N ARG A 119 -10.69 -0.74 -21.18
CA ARG A 119 -11.26 -1.91 -21.86
C ARG A 119 -12.65 -2.19 -21.31
N GLU A 120 -13.62 -2.23 -22.21
CA GLU A 120 -15.04 -2.40 -21.88
C GLU A 120 -15.36 -3.75 -21.25
N HIS A 121 -14.88 -4.85 -21.84
CA HIS A 121 -15.08 -6.20 -21.31
C HIS A 121 -14.56 -6.36 -19.86
N ILE A 122 -13.54 -5.59 -19.46
CA ILE A 122 -13.05 -5.57 -18.07
C ILE A 122 -13.99 -4.83 -17.15
N ARG A 123 -14.57 -3.70 -17.59
CA ARG A 123 -15.59 -2.97 -16.81
C ARG A 123 -16.81 -3.84 -16.57
N GLU A 124 -17.31 -4.47 -17.64
CA GLU A 124 -18.44 -5.39 -17.58
C GLU A 124 -18.19 -6.54 -16.61
N LEU A 125 -17.01 -7.17 -16.68
CA LEU A 125 -16.59 -8.21 -15.75
C LEU A 125 -16.59 -7.70 -14.29
N GLY A 126 -16.15 -6.47 -14.06
CA GLY A 126 -16.20 -5.81 -12.75
C GLY A 126 -17.62 -5.68 -12.21
N TYR A 127 -18.56 -5.17 -13.01
CA TYR A 127 -19.97 -5.04 -12.62
C TYR A 127 -20.62 -6.39 -12.32
N ARG A 128 -20.40 -7.40 -13.18
CA ARG A 128 -20.93 -8.76 -12.96
C ARG A 128 -20.41 -9.38 -11.66
N ARG A 129 -19.13 -9.18 -11.34
CA ARG A 129 -18.54 -9.66 -10.08
C ARG A 129 -19.15 -8.97 -8.86
N ILE A 130 -19.44 -7.67 -8.95
CA ILE A 130 -20.11 -6.93 -7.87
C ILE A 130 -21.52 -7.47 -7.63
N LEU A 131 -22.31 -7.67 -8.69
CA LEU A 131 -23.66 -8.25 -8.59
C LEU A 131 -23.62 -9.63 -7.91
N LYS A 132 -22.71 -10.51 -8.35
CA LYS A 132 -22.52 -11.82 -7.73
C LYS A 132 -22.12 -11.71 -6.25
N ALA A 133 -21.22 -10.79 -5.90
CA ALA A 133 -20.79 -10.59 -4.52
C ALA A 133 -21.93 -10.10 -3.61
N ARG A 134 -22.83 -9.25 -4.11
CA ARG A 134 -24.01 -8.78 -3.36
C ARG A 134 -25.02 -9.88 -3.06
N GLN A 135 -25.15 -10.86 -3.95
CA GLN A 135 -26.04 -12.01 -3.76
C GLN A 135 -25.50 -13.01 -2.72
N ILE A 136 -24.18 -13.21 -2.70
CA ILE A 136 -23.53 -14.20 -1.84
C ILE A 136 -23.29 -13.66 -0.43
N VAL A 137 -22.80 -12.41 -0.31
CA VAL A 137 -22.40 -11.86 0.98
C VAL A 137 -23.66 -11.45 1.76
N PRO A 138 -23.89 -11.99 2.97
CA PRO A 138 -25.05 -11.61 3.78
C PRO A 138 -25.05 -10.10 4.04
N LYS A 139 -26.22 -9.45 4.00
CA LYS A 139 -26.37 -8.03 4.34
C LYS A 139 -26.02 -7.68 5.80
N LYS A 140 -25.67 -8.67 6.63
CA LYS A 140 -25.31 -8.48 8.04
C LYS A 140 -23.94 -7.77 8.14
N LYS A 141 -23.84 -6.86 9.11
CA LYS A 141 -22.61 -6.09 9.42
C LYS A 141 -21.58 -6.99 10.13
N THR A 142 -20.96 -7.92 9.41
CA THR A 142 -19.76 -8.61 9.90
C THR A 142 -18.53 -7.77 9.55
N VAL A 143 -17.58 -7.68 10.48
CA VAL A 143 -16.28 -7.05 10.23
C VAL A 143 -15.58 -7.84 9.11
N ARG A 144 -15.14 -7.15 8.05
CA ARG A 144 -14.42 -7.78 6.94
C ARG A 144 -12.96 -8.00 7.38
N ASN A 145 -12.45 -9.21 7.18
CA ASN A 145 -11.05 -9.49 7.40
C ASN A 145 -10.23 -8.99 6.22
N PHE A 146 -9.42 -7.95 6.47
CA PHE A 146 -8.53 -7.38 5.46
C PHE A 146 -7.17 -8.09 5.53
N VAL A 147 -6.98 -9.06 4.65
CA VAL A 147 -5.75 -9.86 4.51
C VAL A 147 -5.24 -9.69 3.08
N PRO A 148 -3.93 -9.48 2.85
CA PRO A 148 -3.37 -9.45 1.51
C PRO A 148 -3.68 -10.74 0.76
N SER A 149 -4.17 -10.59 -0.47
CA SER A 149 -4.39 -11.71 -1.39
C SER A 149 -3.05 -12.32 -1.80
N ASN A 150 -3.00 -13.62 -2.07
CA ASN A 150 -1.81 -14.24 -2.66
C ASN A 150 -1.63 -13.74 -4.10
N ILE A 151 -0.49 -13.12 -4.39
CA ILE A 151 -0.20 -12.52 -5.70
C ILE A 151 0.45 -13.55 -6.63
N ASN A 152 -0.02 -13.60 -7.86
CA ASN A 152 0.65 -14.20 -8.98
C ASN A 152 1.75 -13.29 -9.54
N PHE A 153 3.01 -13.58 -9.20
CA PHE A 153 4.18 -12.84 -9.71
C PHE A 153 4.46 -13.07 -11.20
N GLN A 154 3.84 -14.08 -11.81
CA GLN A 154 3.94 -14.40 -13.24
C GLN A 154 2.82 -13.79 -14.08
N ALA A 155 1.92 -13.00 -13.48
CA ALA A 155 0.79 -12.38 -14.17
C ALA A 155 1.22 -11.56 -15.40
N SER A 156 0.50 -11.69 -16.51
CA SER A 156 0.79 -10.92 -17.73
C SER A 156 0.07 -9.57 -17.74
N ASP A 157 -1.03 -9.48 -16.98
CA ASP A 157 -1.85 -8.30 -16.79
C ASP A 157 -2.12 -8.09 -15.30
N TYR A 158 -2.33 -6.84 -14.88
CA TYR A 158 -2.63 -6.51 -13.49
C TYR A 158 -3.92 -7.19 -13.01
N ILE A 159 -4.85 -7.53 -13.91
CA ILE A 159 -6.12 -8.22 -13.60
C ILE A 159 -5.90 -9.68 -13.16
N GLU A 160 -4.79 -10.28 -13.59
CA GLU A 160 -4.41 -11.68 -13.31
C GLU A 160 -3.53 -11.82 -12.06
N ILE A 161 -3.20 -10.70 -11.39
CA ILE A 161 -2.40 -10.68 -10.16
C ILE A 161 -3.07 -11.51 -9.07
N ILE A 162 -4.40 -11.48 -8.97
CA ILE A 162 -5.11 -12.25 -7.95
C ILE A 162 -5.84 -13.44 -8.56
N ASN A 163 -5.82 -14.56 -7.84
CA ASN A 163 -6.69 -15.68 -8.16
C ASN A 163 -8.09 -15.42 -7.59
N TRP A 164 -9.02 -15.06 -8.46
CA TRP A 164 -10.42 -14.80 -8.10
C TRP A 164 -11.15 -16.00 -7.49
N ASN A 165 -10.70 -17.23 -7.75
CA ASN A 165 -11.34 -18.44 -7.22
C ASN A 165 -10.93 -18.73 -5.78
N SER A 166 -9.78 -18.23 -5.33
CA SER A 166 -9.29 -18.41 -3.96
C SER A 166 -9.61 -17.24 -3.03
N CYS A 167 -10.11 -16.13 -3.57
CA CYS A 167 -10.37 -14.91 -2.79
C CYS A 167 -11.85 -14.74 -2.49
N VAL A 168 -12.18 -14.32 -1.26
CA VAL A 168 -13.53 -13.89 -0.91
C VAL A 168 -13.77 -12.50 -1.49
N VAL A 169 -14.79 -12.37 -2.34
CA VAL A 169 -15.13 -11.11 -3.01
C VAL A 169 -16.20 -10.37 -2.21
N TYR A 170 -15.86 -9.19 -1.72
CA TYR A 170 -16.82 -8.29 -1.06
C TYR A 170 -17.30 -7.18 -1.99
N PRO A 171 -18.59 -6.78 -1.90
CA PRO A 171 -19.06 -5.60 -2.61
C PRO A 171 -18.38 -4.33 -2.06
N PRO A 172 -17.81 -3.48 -2.93
CA PRO A 172 -17.14 -2.26 -2.50
C PRO A 172 -18.09 -1.35 -1.72
N PRO A 173 -17.73 -0.87 -0.51
CA PRO A 173 -18.57 0.03 0.29
C PRO A 173 -18.91 1.32 -0.44
N MET A 174 -18.02 1.80 -1.30
CA MET A 174 -18.21 3.01 -2.12
C MET A 174 -19.37 2.90 -3.10
N LEU A 175 -19.80 1.69 -3.44
CA LEU A 175 -20.90 1.45 -4.35
C LEU A 175 -22.18 1.07 -3.59
N ARG A 176 -22.22 1.21 -2.26
CA ARG A 176 -23.36 0.75 -1.45
C ARG A 176 -24.69 1.39 -1.88
N ASP A 177 -24.65 2.66 -2.26
CA ASP A 177 -25.85 3.44 -2.55
C ASP A 177 -26.39 3.18 -3.97
N LEU A 178 -25.61 2.52 -4.83
CA LEU A 178 -26.08 2.09 -6.15
C LEU A 178 -26.97 0.85 -6.02
N SER A 179 -28.16 0.88 -6.59
CA SER A 179 -29.04 -0.28 -6.62
C SER A 179 -28.48 -1.38 -7.54
N GLU A 180 -29.01 -2.60 -7.42
CA GLU A 180 -28.61 -3.67 -8.35
C GLU A 180 -29.08 -3.39 -9.77
N ASP A 181 -30.22 -2.71 -9.94
CA ASP A 181 -30.75 -2.36 -11.24
C ASP A 181 -29.95 -1.22 -11.89
N ASP A 182 -29.41 -0.28 -11.10
CA ASP A 182 -28.43 0.71 -11.59
C ASP A 182 -27.15 0.03 -12.10
N ILE A 183 -26.68 -1.01 -11.42
CA ILE A 183 -25.50 -1.75 -11.88
C ILE A 183 -25.81 -2.55 -13.15
N LYS A 184 -27.02 -3.12 -13.27
CA LYS A 184 -27.45 -3.82 -14.50
C LYS A 184 -27.61 -2.85 -15.67
N SER A 185 -28.14 -1.65 -15.44
CA SER A 185 -28.28 -0.65 -16.50
C SER A 185 -26.91 -0.23 -17.03
N LEU A 186 -25.92 -0.05 -16.15
CA LEU A 186 -24.52 0.24 -16.51
C LEU A 186 -23.84 -0.88 -17.33
N ILE A 187 -24.32 -2.13 -17.27
CA ILE A 187 -23.83 -3.22 -18.10
C ILE A 187 -24.43 -3.15 -19.52
N ASN A 188 -25.69 -2.77 -19.63
CA ASN A 188 -26.46 -2.84 -20.89
C ASN A 188 -26.37 -1.56 -21.73
N SER A 189 -25.95 -0.45 -21.12
CA SER A 189 -25.80 0.83 -21.78
C SER A 189 -24.34 1.09 -22.16
N ASP A 190 -24.09 1.75 -23.30
CA ASP A 190 -22.78 2.32 -23.68
C ASP A 190 -22.35 3.49 -22.76
N THR A 191 -22.92 3.58 -21.55
CA THR A 191 -22.78 4.72 -20.66
C THR A 191 -21.35 4.89 -20.21
N THR A 192 -20.97 6.17 -20.08
CA THR A 192 -19.68 6.57 -19.55
C THR A 192 -19.42 5.89 -18.20
N PRO A 193 -18.20 5.35 -17.97
CA PRO A 193 -17.84 4.73 -16.70
C PRO A 193 -18.07 5.70 -15.54
N ILE A 194 -18.24 5.18 -14.31
CA ILE A 194 -18.38 6.00 -13.09
C ILE A 194 -17.08 6.78 -12.86
N ARG A 195 -16.94 7.93 -13.53
CA ARG A 195 -15.72 8.76 -13.55
C ARG A 195 -15.42 9.34 -12.17
N GLU A 196 -16.40 9.41 -11.29
CA GLU A 196 -16.26 9.91 -9.93
C GLU A 196 -15.34 9.05 -9.06
N ILE A 197 -15.28 7.73 -9.30
CA ILE A 197 -14.39 6.82 -8.56
C ILE A 197 -12.92 7.18 -8.80
N ARG A 198 -12.57 7.66 -10.01
CA ARG A 198 -11.19 8.05 -10.34
C ARG A 198 -10.69 9.26 -9.53
N LYS A 199 -11.54 10.06 -8.90
CA LYS A 199 -11.14 11.34 -8.29
C LYS A 199 -10.32 11.21 -7.01
N PHE A 200 -10.36 10.05 -6.33
CA PHE A 200 -9.69 9.88 -5.04
C PHE A 200 -8.18 9.70 -5.20
N PRO A 201 -7.35 10.52 -4.50
CA PRO A 201 -5.92 10.31 -4.49
C PRO A 201 -5.52 9.07 -3.66
N CYS A 202 -4.59 8.26 -4.17
CA CYS A 202 -3.97 7.13 -3.48
C CYS A 202 -3.01 7.60 -2.37
N HIS A 203 -2.36 8.75 -2.56
CA HIS A 203 -1.39 9.32 -1.62
C HIS A 203 -1.90 10.65 -1.08
N THR A 204 -2.48 10.60 0.12
CA THR A 204 -2.88 11.79 0.87
C THR A 204 -1.91 12.07 2.00
N GLU A 205 -1.88 13.31 2.48
CA GLU A 205 -1.11 13.68 3.67
C GLU A 205 -1.54 12.84 4.89
N ALA A 206 -2.83 12.52 5.01
CA ALA A 206 -3.33 11.64 6.07
C ALA A 206 -2.69 10.24 6.00
N VAL A 207 -2.54 9.67 4.81
CA VAL A 207 -1.85 8.39 4.61
C VAL A 207 -0.38 8.50 5.03
N GLU A 208 0.32 9.58 4.66
CA GLU A 208 1.71 9.81 5.06
C GLU A 208 1.87 9.94 6.60
N ARG A 209 0.95 10.64 7.27
CA ARG A 209 0.91 10.74 8.73
C ARG A 209 0.64 9.39 9.40
N CYS A 210 -0.26 8.58 8.84
CA CYS A 210 -0.54 7.23 9.35
C CYS A 210 0.67 6.30 9.20
N ILE A 211 1.35 6.32 8.05
CA ILE A 211 2.60 5.59 7.82
C ILE A 211 3.64 5.94 8.89
N LYS A 212 3.80 7.23 9.18
CA LYS A 212 4.72 7.69 10.23
C LYS A 212 4.36 7.11 11.59
N LEU A 213 3.07 7.13 11.97
CA LEU A 213 2.61 6.55 13.23
C LEU A 213 2.85 5.03 13.29
N VAL A 214 2.62 4.30 12.20
CA VAL A 214 2.88 2.85 12.13
C VAL A 214 4.37 2.56 12.36
N ALA A 215 5.26 3.36 11.75
CA ALA A 215 6.71 3.22 11.92
C ALA A 215 7.20 3.60 13.33
N GLU A 216 6.65 4.66 13.92
CA GLU A 216 6.90 5.02 15.33
C GLU A 216 6.47 3.87 16.25
N THR A 217 5.32 3.25 15.96
CA THR A 217 4.77 2.16 16.76
C THR A 217 5.59 0.88 16.64
N SER A 218 6.11 0.55 15.46
CA SER A 218 6.98 -0.62 15.28
C SER A 218 8.30 -0.51 16.04
N ASN A 219 8.79 0.72 16.28
CA ASN A 219 9.97 0.95 17.12
C ASN A 219 9.66 0.82 18.62
N LYS A 220 8.40 0.90 19.04
CA LYS A 220 8.00 0.88 20.45
C LYS A 220 7.51 -0.48 20.94
N VAL A 221 6.78 -1.22 20.11
CA VAL A 221 6.21 -2.51 20.49
C VAL A 221 6.36 -3.54 19.38
N CYS A 222 6.63 -4.79 19.77
CA CYS A 222 6.77 -5.93 18.86
C CYS A 222 5.47 -6.74 18.77
N GLY A 223 5.24 -7.41 17.64
CA GLY A 223 4.04 -8.23 17.42
C GLY A 223 2.86 -7.48 16.81
N ARG A 224 1.91 -8.22 16.20
CA ARG A 224 0.73 -7.63 15.53
C ARG A 224 -0.27 -7.08 16.54
N GLU A 225 -0.57 -7.84 17.57
CA GLU A 225 -1.60 -7.50 18.57
C GLU A 225 -1.20 -6.27 19.39
N ALA A 226 0.02 -6.23 19.90
CA ALA A 226 0.53 -5.07 20.64
C ALA A 226 0.50 -3.79 19.80
N ARG A 227 0.89 -3.86 18.52
CA ARG A 227 0.82 -2.71 17.61
C ARG A 227 -0.62 -2.30 17.31
N ASN A 228 -1.51 -3.26 17.10
CA ASN A 228 -2.94 -3.02 16.88
C ASN A 228 -3.61 -2.36 18.09
N GLY A 229 -3.16 -2.63 19.32
CA GLY A 229 -3.61 -1.92 20.52
C GLY A 229 -2.96 -0.54 20.70
N TYR A 230 -1.67 -0.42 20.37
CA TYR A 230 -0.90 0.82 20.59
C TYR A 230 -1.32 1.97 19.67
N ILE A 231 -1.60 1.68 18.39
CA ILE A 231 -2.03 2.69 17.40
C ILE A 231 -3.31 3.43 17.84
N PRO A 232 -4.44 2.73 18.11
CA PRO A 232 -5.68 3.40 18.52
C PRO A 232 -5.53 4.08 19.89
N ALA A 233 -4.77 3.52 20.84
CA ALA A 233 -4.48 4.18 22.12
C ALA A 233 -3.74 5.52 21.91
N THR A 234 -2.75 5.53 21.01
CA THR A 234 -2.00 6.74 20.65
C THR A 234 -2.90 7.77 19.96
N LEU A 235 -3.74 7.35 19.02
CA LEU A 235 -4.70 8.24 18.36
C LEU A 235 -5.69 8.83 19.36
N LYS A 236 -6.23 8.01 20.27
CA LYS A 236 -7.15 8.45 21.33
C LYS A 236 -6.47 9.45 22.27
N SER A 237 -5.21 9.20 22.65
CA SER A 237 -4.42 10.15 23.44
C SER A 237 -4.22 11.48 22.71
N ARG A 238 -3.86 11.45 21.41
CA ARG A 238 -3.68 12.66 20.58
C ARG A 238 -4.96 13.49 20.47
N LEU A 239 -6.15 12.86 20.46
CA LEU A 239 -7.43 13.56 20.44
C LEU A 239 -7.76 14.30 21.74
N VAL A 240 -7.16 13.91 22.87
CA VAL A 240 -7.33 14.61 24.16
C VAL A 240 -6.50 15.90 24.20
N PHE A 241 -5.43 15.99 23.42
CA PHE A 241 -4.60 17.19 23.38
C PHE A 241 -5.33 18.33 22.66
N PRO A 242 -5.30 19.56 23.21
CA PRO A 242 -5.83 20.72 22.50
C PRO A 242 -5.08 20.95 21.20
N ASN A 243 -5.80 21.36 20.16
CA ASN A 243 -5.15 21.89 18.95
C ASN A 243 -4.64 23.29 19.24
N PHE A 244 -3.32 23.47 19.15
CA PHE A 244 -2.68 24.77 19.33
C PHE A 244 -2.36 25.39 17.97
N SER A 245 -2.77 26.63 17.76
CA SER A 245 -2.48 27.37 16.52
C SER A 245 -1.02 27.81 16.48
N LYS A 246 -0.45 28.16 17.64
CA LYS A 246 0.95 28.56 17.78
C LYS A 246 1.61 27.73 18.87
N LYS A 247 2.92 27.51 18.73
CA LYS A 247 3.72 26.81 19.76
C LYS A 247 3.70 27.53 21.11
N SER A 248 3.54 28.86 21.11
CA SER A 248 3.38 29.70 22.31
C SER A 248 2.13 29.36 23.14
N ASP A 249 1.12 28.77 22.51
CA ASP A 249 -0.16 28.47 23.16
C ASP A 249 -0.05 27.21 24.04
N PHE A 250 1.02 26.42 23.85
CA PHE A 250 1.35 25.26 24.67
C PHE A 250 1.85 25.71 26.05
N LYS A 251 0.93 25.84 27.01
CA LYS A 251 1.27 26.08 28.41
C LYS A 251 1.74 24.76 29.05
N CYS A 252 3.04 24.63 29.28
CA CYS A 252 3.59 23.52 30.06
C CYS A 252 3.06 23.67 31.49
N VAL A 253 2.26 22.70 31.97
CA VAL A 253 1.85 22.65 33.37
C VAL A 253 3.08 22.26 34.19
N VAL A 254 3.86 23.25 34.60
CA VAL A 254 4.90 23.04 35.61
C VAL A 254 4.17 23.05 36.94
N ASP A 255 3.74 21.87 37.40
CA ASP A 255 3.26 21.70 38.77
C ASP A 255 4.45 21.88 39.73
N ILE A 256 4.78 23.13 40.01
CA ILE A 256 5.65 23.47 41.13
C ILE A 256 4.81 23.26 42.40
N LYS A 257 4.78 22.02 42.90
CA LYS A 257 4.44 21.77 44.30
C LYS A 257 5.54 22.40 45.17
N LYS A 258 5.44 23.71 45.41
CA LYS A 258 6.12 24.35 46.54
C LYS A 258 5.51 23.75 47.80
N LYS A 259 6.19 22.77 48.39
CA LYS A 259 5.95 22.38 49.79
C LYS A 259 6.16 23.63 50.63
N LYS A 260 5.14 23.96 51.43
CA LYS A 260 5.21 24.98 52.49
C LYS A 260 6.28 24.61 53.50
#